data_AF-A0A2X2DEI8-F1
#
_entry.id   AF-A0A2X2DEI8-F1
#
_cell.length_a   1.000
_cell.length_b   1.000
_cell.length_c   1.000
_cell.angle_alpha   90.00
_cell.angle_beta   90.00
_cell.angle_gamma   90.00
#
_symmetry.space_group_name_H-M   'P 1'
#
loop_
_entity.id
_entity.type
_entity.pdbx_description
1 polymer ?
#
loop_
_entity_poly.entity_id
_entity_poly.type
_entity_poly.pdbx_seq_one_letter_code
_entity_poly.pdbx_strand_id
1 'polypeptide(L)'
;MPIPASIISAGFISLITSVPTSIAKELIQGLKYDLPAKDASLRKLIPQKLISFDDAVRETLADEEAALDDQDWGYSPEVRNRWKPGYGYYPKNAGCTVSTPASAATLWHVVQQIGGEQGYFYGNALWKTRALLDDLVGNKVTYGRPQRETLALGDMIDGWRVIKLEPEKQLTLLFGMKAPGLGRLSFTIHDSGNLRSLDVRAWWHPAGFSGLLYWFAMMPAHLFIFKGMAQTISTCAYRLDKNSPKKPEQSS
;
A
#
# COMPACT_ATOMS: atom_id res chain seq x y z
N MET A 1 14.53 20.23 -28.15
CA MET A 1 15.29 18.96 -28.29
C MET A 1 14.32 17.81 -28.38
N PRO A 2 14.49 16.83 -29.30
CA PRO A 2 13.59 15.69 -29.38
C PRO A 2 13.77 14.78 -28.15
N ILE A 3 12.66 14.25 -27.62
CA ILE A 3 12.67 13.32 -26.49
C ILE A 3 13.23 11.98 -26.98
N PRO A 4 14.26 11.39 -26.32
CA PRO A 4 14.80 10.10 -26.71
C PRO A 4 13.72 9.00 -26.72
N ALA A 5 13.67 8.19 -27.78
CA ALA A 5 12.69 7.11 -27.95
C ALA A 5 12.63 6.16 -26.74
N SER A 6 13.75 5.91 -26.07
CA SER A 6 13.82 5.08 -24.86
C SER A 6 13.02 5.64 -23.67
N ILE A 7 12.87 6.96 -23.57
CA ILE A 7 12.06 7.60 -22.51
C ILE A 7 10.56 7.41 -22.82
N ILE A 8 10.17 7.50 -24.09
CA ILE A 8 8.79 7.28 -24.55
C ILE A 8 8.41 5.81 -24.33
N SER A 9 9.29 4.86 -24.70
CA SER A 9 9.09 3.44 -24.45
C SER A 9 9.01 3.11 -22.96
N ALA A 10 9.86 3.70 -22.11
CA ALA A 10 9.81 3.49 -20.66
C ALA A 10 8.52 4.06 -20.04
N GLY A 11 8.05 5.22 -20.50
CA GLY A 11 6.77 5.79 -20.10
C GLY A 11 5.59 4.91 -20.49
N PHE A 12 5.59 4.37 -21.71
CA PHE A 12 4.58 3.42 -22.17
C PHE A 12 4.59 2.13 -21.34
N ILE A 13 5.77 1.53 -21.09
CA ILE A 13 5.88 0.34 -20.24
C ILE A 13 5.38 0.63 -18.81
N SER A 14 5.69 1.80 -18.25
CA SER A 14 5.20 2.19 -16.92
C SER A 14 3.68 2.39 -16.87
N LEU A 15 3.06 2.73 -18.00
CA LEU A 15 1.60 2.81 -18.16
C LEU A 15 0.95 1.42 -18.24
N ILE A 16 1.56 0.50 -18.99
CA ILE A 16 0.98 -0.84 -19.24
C ILE A 16 1.46 -1.92 -18.26
N THR A 17 2.38 -1.59 -17.35
CA THR A 17 2.89 -2.49 -16.30
C THR A 17 2.94 -1.80 -14.94
N SER A 18 3.10 -2.59 -13.87
CA SER A 18 3.34 -2.05 -12.52
C SER A 18 4.82 -1.83 -12.20
N VAL A 19 5.74 -2.21 -13.10
CA VAL A 19 7.19 -2.10 -12.89
C VAL A 19 7.60 -0.64 -12.68
N PRO A 20 8.44 -0.34 -11.68
CA PRO A 20 8.98 1.00 -11.47
C PRO A 20 9.66 1.54 -12.72
N THR A 21 9.43 2.82 -13.02
CA THR A 21 9.96 3.46 -14.23
C THR A 21 11.49 3.40 -14.31
N SER A 22 12.18 3.44 -13.16
CA SER A 22 13.64 3.27 -13.10
C SER A 22 14.06 1.91 -13.66
N ILE A 23 13.45 0.82 -13.19
CA ILE A 23 13.74 -0.54 -13.65
C ILE A 23 13.40 -0.70 -15.14
N ALA A 24 12.20 -0.28 -15.56
CA ALA A 24 11.80 -0.37 -16.96
C ALA A 24 12.74 0.39 -17.90
N LYS A 25 13.21 1.57 -17.47
CA LYS A 25 14.18 2.38 -18.20
C LYS A 25 15.51 1.65 -18.35
N GLU A 26 16.07 1.10 -17.27
CA GLU A 26 17.35 0.39 -17.32
C GLU A 26 17.25 -0.88 -18.18
N LEU A 27 16.14 -1.62 -18.12
CA LEU A 27 15.90 -2.78 -18.99
C LEU A 27 15.88 -2.39 -20.47
N ILE A 28 15.12 -1.34 -20.84
CA ILE A 28 15.07 -0.87 -22.24
C ILE A 28 16.45 -0.40 -22.72
N GLN A 29 17.21 0.28 -21.86
CA GLN A 29 18.56 0.74 -22.23
C GLN A 29 19.52 -0.43 -22.38
N GLY A 30 19.41 -1.44 -21.51
CA GLY A 30 20.19 -2.67 -21.57
C GLY A 30 20.01 -3.44 -22.88
N LEU A 31 18.79 -3.47 -23.43
CA LEU A 31 18.50 -4.14 -24.72
C LEU A 31 19.31 -3.61 -25.90
N LYS A 32 19.93 -2.43 -25.79
CA LYS A 32 20.81 -1.89 -26.83
C LYS A 32 22.19 -2.57 -26.87
N TYR A 33 22.55 -3.28 -25.81
CA TYR A 33 23.86 -3.89 -25.66
C TYR A 33 23.72 -5.40 -25.74
N ASP A 34 24.49 -6.03 -26.63
CA ASP A 34 24.68 -7.47 -26.64
C ASP A 34 25.90 -7.82 -25.79
N LEU A 35 25.69 -8.52 -24.68
CA LEU A 35 26.72 -8.86 -23.69
C LEU A 35 26.87 -10.38 -23.57
N PRO A 36 27.47 -11.05 -24.56
CA PRO A 36 27.68 -12.49 -24.49
C PRO A 36 28.66 -12.85 -23.36
N ALA A 37 28.22 -13.67 -22.42
CA ALA A 37 29.04 -14.09 -21.28
C ALA A 37 30.11 -15.09 -21.74
N LYS A 38 31.40 -14.73 -21.57
CA LYS A 38 32.54 -15.66 -21.67
C LYS A 38 33.01 -16.03 -20.26
N ASP A 39 32.28 -16.93 -19.62
CA ASP A 39 32.40 -17.19 -18.18
C ASP A 39 33.35 -18.35 -17.80
N ALA A 40 33.99 -19.00 -18.78
CA ALA A 40 34.79 -20.20 -18.56
C ALA A 40 35.98 -19.99 -17.59
N SER A 41 36.63 -18.84 -17.62
CA SER A 41 37.71 -18.50 -16.67
C SER A 41 37.17 -18.31 -15.25
N LEU A 42 36.03 -17.61 -15.11
CA LEU A 42 35.38 -17.36 -13.83
C LEU A 42 34.88 -18.66 -13.18
N ARG A 43 34.26 -19.55 -13.96
CA ARG A 43 33.80 -20.86 -13.49
C ARG A 43 34.92 -21.75 -12.96
N LYS A 44 36.14 -21.64 -13.51
CA LYS A 44 37.32 -22.34 -13.00
C LYS A 44 37.78 -21.80 -11.65
N LEU A 45 37.65 -20.49 -11.42
CA LEU A 45 38.02 -19.83 -10.17
C LEU A 45 37.00 -20.07 -9.06
N ILE A 46 35.70 -20.14 -9.41
CA ILE A 46 34.60 -20.31 -8.46
C ILE A 46 33.72 -21.47 -8.94
N PRO A 47 34.12 -22.73 -8.66
CA PRO A 47 33.34 -23.89 -9.08
C PRO A 47 32.08 -24.01 -8.23
N GLN A 48 30.92 -23.80 -8.87
CA GLN A 48 29.61 -23.93 -8.24
C GLN A 48 28.58 -24.45 -9.25
N LYS A 49 27.53 -25.08 -8.74
CA LYS A 49 26.39 -25.49 -9.56
C LYS A 49 25.56 -24.24 -9.89
N LEU A 50 25.58 -23.82 -11.14
CA LEU A 50 24.71 -22.74 -11.63
C LEU A 50 23.35 -23.31 -12.01
N ILE A 51 22.31 -22.52 -11.80
CA ILE A 51 20.96 -22.79 -12.30
C ILE A 51 20.78 -22.22 -13.70
N SER A 52 19.88 -22.81 -14.48
CA SER A 52 19.49 -22.24 -15.76
C SER A 52 18.64 -20.99 -15.54
N PHE A 53 18.50 -20.16 -16.58
CA PHE A 53 17.58 -19.02 -16.53
C PHE A 53 16.14 -19.46 -16.22
N ASP A 54 15.66 -20.52 -16.87
CA ASP A 54 14.29 -21.02 -16.66
C ASP A 54 14.07 -21.54 -15.24
N ASP A 55 15.10 -22.15 -14.64
CA ASP A 55 15.03 -22.61 -13.25
C ASP A 55 15.08 -21.43 -12.28
N ALA A 56 15.90 -20.41 -12.55
CA ALA A 56 15.91 -19.18 -11.78
C ALA A 56 14.55 -18.46 -11.80
N VAL A 57 13.89 -18.42 -12.97
CA VAL A 57 12.55 -17.85 -13.10
C VAL A 57 11.53 -18.68 -12.33
N ARG A 58 11.57 -20.01 -12.42
CA ARG A 58 10.67 -20.89 -11.67
C ARG A 58 10.84 -20.76 -10.16
N GLU A 59 12.07 -20.75 -9.67
CA GLU A 59 12.39 -20.58 -8.26
C GLU A 59 11.93 -19.21 -7.75
N THR A 60 12.23 -18.14 -8.48
CA THR A 60 11.79 -16.77 -8.12
C THR A 60 10.26 -16.65 -8.04
N LEU A 61 9.52 -17.26 -8.98
CA LEU A 61 8.05 -17.23 -8.96
C LEU A 61 7.46 -18.06 -7.82
N ALA A 62 8.11 -19.17 -7.45
CA ALA A 62 7.72 -19.97 -6.30
C ALA A 62 7.99 -19.22 -4.97
N ASP A 63 9.12 -18.53 -4.88
CA ASP A 63 9.47 -17.69 -3.74
C ASP A 63 8.51 -16.49 -3.60
N GLU A 64 8.07 -15.87 -4.70
CA GLU A 64 7.06 -14.80 -4.69
C GLU A 64 5.74 -15.28 -4.06
N GLU A 65 5.30 -16.50 -4.37
CA GLU A 65 4.11 -17.10 -3.77
C GLU A 65 4.28 -17.30 -2.25
N ALA A 66 5.50 -17.62 -1.80
CA ALA A 66 5.83 -17.76 -0.39
C ALA A 66 6.03 -16.41 0.33
N ALA A 67 6.48 -15.36 -0.37
CA ALA A 67 6.80 -14.04 0.16
C ALA A 67 5.57 -13.20 0.56
N LEU A 68 4.36 -13.73 0.41
CA LEU A 68 3.13 -13.10 0.90
C LEU A 68 3.12 -12.91 2.41
N ASP A 69 3.89 -13.72 3.14
CA ASP A 69 4.09 -13.61 4.59
C ASP A 69 5.25 -12.63 4.88
N ASP A 70 5.06 -11.34 4.58
CA ASP A 70 6.03 -10.27 4.87
C ASP A 70 5.42 -9.14 5.70
N GLN A 71 6.27 -8.23 6.18
CA GLN A 71 5.99 -7.06 7.01
C GLN A 71 4.88 -6.16 6.44
N ASP A 72 4.68 -6.17 5.13
CA ASP A 72 3.72 -5.34 4.41
C ASP A 72 2.28 -5.87 4.41
N TRP A 73 2.11 -7.20 4.42
CA TRP A 73 0.81 -7.87 4.38
C TRP A 73 0.42 -8.50 5.72
N GLY A 74 1.39 -8.67 6.62
CA GLY A 74 1.23 -9.48 7.82
C GLY A 74 0.96 -10.94 7.46
N TYR A 75 0.68 -11.76 8.48
CA TYR A 75 0.41 -13.19 8.31
C TYR A 75 -1.08 -13.49 8.04
N SER A 76 -1.78 -12.62 7.29
CA SER A 76 -3.23 -12.74 7.10
C SER A 76 -3.59 -13.89 6.15
N PRO A 77 -4.36 -14.90 6.59
CA PRO A 77 -4.81 -15.99 5.71
C PRO A 77 -5.69 -15.51 4.54
N GLU A 78 -6.42 -14.40 4.70
CA GLU A 78 -7.22 -13.84 3.60
C GLU A 78 -6.36 -13.31 2.46
N VAL A 79 -5.20 -12.74 2.76
CA VAL A 79 -4.25 -12.26 1.73
C VAL A 79 -3.80 -13.45 0.88
N ARG A 80 -3.39 -14.55 1.53
CA ARG A 80 -2.95 -15.79 0.86
C ARG A 80 -4.04 -16.37 -0.04
N ASN A 81 -5.29 -16.40 0.43
CA ASN A 81 -6.41 -16.93 -0.36
C ASN A 81 -6.80 -16.06 -1.56
N ARG A 82 -6.51 -14.75 -1.51
CA ARG A 82 -6.92 -13.78 -2.55
C ARG A 82 -5.80 -13.40 -3.49
N TRP A 83 -4.55 -13.56 -3.08
CA TRP A 83 -3.41 -13.39 -3.95
C TRP A 83 -3.45 -14.42 -5.08
N LYS A 84 -3.05 -13.99 -6.27
CA LYS A 84 -2.98 -14.87 -7.43
C LYS A 84 -1.69 -14.59 -8.19
N PRO A 85 -0.99 -15.64 -8.66
CA PRO A 85 0.05 -15.48 -9.68
C PRO A 85 -0.48 -14.62 -10.84
N GLY A 86 0.29 -13.61 -11.25
CA GLY A 86 -0.12 -12.64 -12.27
C GLY A 86 -0.70 -11.32 -11.74
N TYR A 87 -0.81 -11.15 -10.43
CA TYR A 87 -0.90 -9.80 -9.85
C TYR A 87 0.47 -9.14 -9.96
N GLY A 88 0.49 -7.83 -10.21
CA GLY A 88 1.76 -7.11 -10.33
C GLY A 88 2.56 -7.19 -9.03
N TYR A 89 3.77 -7.76 -9.08
CA TYR A 89 4.68 -7.85 -7.93
C TYR A 89 4.91 -6.47 -7.30
N TYR A 90 5.22 -5.46 -8.12
CA TYR A 90 5.34 -4.09 -7.67
C TYR A 90 3.96 -3.44 -7.52
N PRO A 91 3.59 -2.92 -6.35
CA PRO A 91 2.35 -2.19 -6.18
C PRO A 91 2.41 -0.80 -6.84
N LYS A 92 1.30 -0.38 -7.44
CA LYS A 92 1.02 1.05 -7.57
C LYS A 92 0.63 1.60 -6.19
N ASN A 93 0.92 2.87 -5.95
CA ASN A 93 0.54 3.51 -4.68
C ASN A 93 0.16 4.97 -4.87
N ALA A 94 -0.68 5.45 -3.95
CA ALA A 94 -1.07 6.85 -3.83
C ALA A 94 -1.30 7.15 -2.35
N GLY A 95 -0.78 8.28 -1.88
CA GLY A 95 -0.83 8.62 -0.46
C GLY A 95 -0.35 10.03 -0.18
N CYS A 96 -0.42 10.42 1.08
CA CYS A 96 0.07 11.70 1.57
C CYS A 96 0.72 11.52 2.93
N THR A 97 1.91 12.10 3.09
CA THR A 97 2.59 12.21 4.37
C THR A 97 2.44 13.63 4.89
N VAL A 98 2.03 13.76 6.15
CA VAL A 98 1.93 15.05 6.84
C VAL A 98 2.78 15.06 8.10
N SER A 99 3.41 16.19 8.40
CA SER A 99 4.12 16.40 9.68
C SER A 99 3.16 17.04 10.68
N THR A 100 3.25 16.63 11.94
CA THR A 100 2.36 17.11 13.00
C THR A 100 3.06 17.11 14.36
N PRO A 101 2.77 18.11 15.22
CA PRO A 101 3.21 18.11 16.61
C PRO A 101 2.35 17.21 17.51
N ALA A 102 1.24 16.66 17.01
CA ALA A 102 0.38 15.77 17.78
C ALA A 102 1.15 14.53 18.27
N SER A 103 0.81 14.01 19.44
CA SER A 103 1.41 12.83 20.03
C SER A 103 1.07 11.57 19.25
N ALA A 104 1.96 10.56 19.29
CA ALA A 104 1.74 9.28 18.63
C ALA A 104 0.50 8.56 19.18
N ALA A 105 0.28 8.61 20.49
CA ALA A 105 -0.90 8.07 21.16
C ALA A 105 -2.21 8.68 20.64
N THR A 106 -2.27 10.00 20.49
CA THR A 106 -3.49 10.67 20.00
C THR A 106 -3.71 10.45 18.51
N LEU A 107 -2.64 10.45 17.70
CA LEU A 107 -2.72 10.03 16.30
C LEU A 107 -3.26 8.61 16.17
N TRP A 108 -2.74 7.69 16.99
CA TRP A 108 -3.17 6.31 17.02
C TRP A 108 -4.64 6.16 17.40
N HIS A 109 -5.07 6.88 18.44
CA HIS A 109 -6.47 6.91 18.84
C HIS A 109 -7.38 7.38 17.70
N VAL A 110 -7.04 8.50 17.02
CA VAL A 110 -7.82 9.02 15.89
C VAL A 110 -7.84 8.04 14.73
N VAL A 111 -6.69 7.46 14.34
CA VAL A 111 -6.60 6.48 13.25
C VAL A 111 -7.53 5.28 13.50
N GLN A 112 -7.61 4.79 14.74
CA GLN A 112 -8.52 3.70 15.11
C GLN A 112 -10.01 4.06 15.03
N GLN A 113 -10.37 5.35 14.90
CA GLN A 113 -11.76 5.79 14.73
C GLN A 113 -12.27 5.67 13.28
N ILE A 114 -11.47 5.13 12.36
CA ILE A 114 -11.89 4.90 10.97
C ILE A 114 -13.16 4.02 10.88
N GLY A 115 -14.09 4.41 10.03
CA GLY A 115 -15.42 3.78 9.93
C GLY A 115 -16.35 4.08 11.10
N GLY A 116 -15.96 4.96 12.04
CA GLY A 116 -16.80 5.49 13.11
C GLY A 116 -17.64 6.68 12.65
N GLU A 117 -17.97 7.58 13.59
CA GLU A 117 -18.84 8.75 13.33
C GLU A 117 -18.32 9.65 12.20
N GLN A 118 -17.00 9.79 12.07
CA GLN A 118 -16.36 10.59 11.00
C GLN A 118 -16.19 9.83 9.68
N GLY A 119 -16.57 8.55 9.63
CA GLY A 119 -16.36 7.66 8.49
C GLY A 119 -14.87 7.48 8.20
N TYR A 120 -14.45 7.84 7.00
CA TYR A 120 -13.06 7.74 6.50
C TYR A 120 -12.30 9.07 6.59
N PHE A 121 -12.72 9.97 7.47
CA PHE A 121 -12.14 11.31 7.72
C PHE A 121 -12.20 12.31 6.55
N TYR A 122 -12.34 11.85 5.32
CA TYR A 122 -12.46 12.68 4.13
C TYR A 122 -13.10 11.91 2.97
N GLY A 123 -13.81 12.64 2.09
CA GLY A 123 -14.36 12.05 0.87
C GLY A 123 -15.42 10.96 1.12
N ASN A 124 -16.12 10.99 2.26
CA ASN A 124 -17.11 9.97 2.65
C ASN A 124 -18.17 9.67 1.56
N ALA A 125 -18.57 10.68 0.77
CA ALA A 125 -19.47 10.46 -0.36
C ALA A 125 -18.86 9.53 -1.42
N LEU A 126 -17.57 9.67 -1.74
CA LEU A 126 -16.87 8.80 -2.70
C LEU A 126 -16.76 7.37 -2.20
N TRP A 127 -16.47 7.18 -0.90
CA TRP A 127 -16.46 5.86 -0.28
C TRP A 127 -17.83 5.19 -0.32
N LYS A 128 -18.90 5.93 -0.01
CA LYS A 128 -20.29 5.44 -0.12
C LYS A 128 -20.66 5.09 -1.55
N THR A 129 -20.30 5.91 -2.53
CA THR A 129 -20.51 5.61 -3.95
C THR A 129 -19.79 4.32 -4.35
N ARG A 130 -18.54 4.13 -3.90
CA ARG A 130 -17.79 2.91 -4.19
C ARG A 130 -18.42 1.67 -3.57
N ALA A 131 -18.91 1.77 -2.34
CA ALA A 131 -19.65 0.71 -1.66
C ALA A 131 -20.92 0.34 -2.44
N LEU A 132 -21.72 1.33 -2.84
CA LEU A 132 -22.93 1.10 -3.65
C LEU A 132 -22.62 0.38 -4.97
N LEU A 133 -21.57 0.80 -5.69
CA LEU A 133 -21.13 0.13 -6.91
C LEU A 133 -20.73 -1.33 -6.66
N ASP A 134 -20.15 -1.62 -5.49
CA ASP A 134 -19.77 -2.98 -5.10
C ASP A 134 -20.99 -3.88 -4.92
N ASP A 135 -22.01 -3.36 -4.24
CA ASP A 135 -23.27 -4.05 -3.98
C ASP A 135 -24.03 -4.33 -5.28
N LEU A 136 -24.01 -3.38 -6.22
CA LEU A 136 -24.61 -3.55 -7.55
C LEU A 136 -23.96 -4.68 -8.36
N VAL A 137 -22.67 -4.96 -8.13
CA VAL A 137 -21.94 -6.09 -8.74
C VAL A 137 -22.06 -7.37 -7.88
N GLY A 138 -23.02 -7.37 -6.94
CA GLY A 138 -23.38 -8.51 -6.12
C GLY A 138 -22.27 -8.94 -5.16
N ASN A 139 -21.42 -8.00 -4.71
CA ASN A 139 -20.56 -8.31 -3.57
C ASN A 139 -21.39 -8.24 -2.29
N LYS A 140 -21.24 -9.24 -1.41
CA LYS A 140 -21.99 -9.31 -0.15
C LYS A 140 -21.09 -8.83 0.98
N VAL A 141 -20.74 -7.56 0.95
CA VAL A 141 -19.90 -6.93 1.98
C VAL A 141 -20.72 -6.72 3.24
N THR A 142 -20.12 -7.00 4.40
CA THR A 142 -20.68 -6.56 5.69
C THR A 142 -20.21 -5.13 5.95
N TYR A 143 -21.17 -4.21 6.03
CA TYR A 143 -20.92 -2.81 6.36
C TYR A 143 -21.00 -2.57 7.87
N GLY A 144 -20.31 -1.55 8.34
CA GLY A 144 -20.14 -1.21 9.75
C GLY A 144 -18.77 -1.59 10.30
N ARG A 145 -18.56 -1.27 11.58
CA ARG A 145 -17.36 -1.59 12.36
C ARG A 145 -17.76 -2.20 13.70
N PRO A 146 -16.86 -2.90 14.41
CA PRO A 146 -17.12 -3.37 15.77
C PRO A 146 -17.52 -2.21 16.70
N GLN A 147 -18.51 -2.46 17.57
CA GLN A 147 -18.96 -1.51 18.60
C GLN A 147 -17.98 -1.41 19.77
N ARG A 148 -16.74 -1.04 19.46
CA ARG A 148 -15.67 -0.76 20.42
C ARG A 148 -14.79 0.37 19.92
N GLU A 149 -14.16 1.05 20.88
CA GLU A 149 -13.33 2.22 20.63
C GLU A 149 -12.05 1.88 19.85
N THR A 150 -11.41 0.75 20.20
CA THR A 150 -10.16 0.28 19.60
C THR A 150 -10.40 -0.87 18.64
N LEU A 151 -9.57 -0.95 17.60
CA LEU A 151 -9.61 -2.04 16.63
C LEU A 151 -8.72 -3.19 17.10
N ALA A 152 -8.99 -4.41 16.63
CA ALA A 152 -8.05 -5.52 16.69
C ALA A 152 -7.81 -6.15 15.32
N LEU A 153 -6.76 -6.96 15.23
CA LEU A 153 -6.50 -7.82 14.08
C LEU A 153 -7.75 -8.65 13.73
N GLY A 154 -8.08 -8.68 12.43
CA GLY A 154 -9.24 -9.38 11.89
C GLY A 154 -10.55 -8.58 11.88
N ASP A 155 -10.60 -7.40 12.53
CA ASP A 155 -11.82 -6.58 12.54
C ASP A 155 -12.24 -6.16 11.12
N MET A 156 -13.55 -6.14 10.90
CA MET A 156 -14.16 -5.73 9.63
C MET A 156 -14.69 -4.30 9.74
N ILE A 157 -14.38 -3.46 8.76
CA ILE A 157 -14.77 -2.05 8.71
C ILE A 157 -15.29 -1.76 7.31
N ASP A 158 -16.61 -1.72 7.09
CA ASP A 158 -17.20 -1.36 5.79
C ASP A 158 -16.62 -2.15 4.59
N GLY A 159 -16.35 -3.44 4.80
CA GLY A 159 -15.70 -4.32 3.82
C GLY A 159 -14.18 -4.29 3.77
N TRP A 160 -13.54 -3.51 4.62
CA TRP A 160 -12.12 -3.62 4.89
C TRP A 160 -11.86 -4.59 6.03
N ARG A 161 -10.68 -5.21 6.05
CA ARG A 161 -10.25 -6.07 7.16
C ARG A 161 -8.94 -5.57 7.75
N VAL A 162 -8.85 -5.49 9.07
CA VAL A 162 -7.59 -5.19 9.75
C VAL A 162 -6.65 -6.38 9.60
N ILE A 163 -5.57 -6.21 8.84
CA ILE A 163 -4.55 -7.27 8.61
C ILE A 163 -3.25 -7.03 9.37
N LYS A 164 -3.01 -5.78 9.78
CA LYS A 164 -1.85 -5.42 10.59
C LYS A 164 -2.22 -4.33 11.58
N LEU A 165 -1.79 -4.51 12.82
CA LEU A 165 -2.02 -3.55 13.90
C LEU A 165 -0.82 -3.55 14.84
N GLU A 166 -0.04 -2.49 14.77
CA GLU A 166 1.09 -2.20 15.65
C GLU A 166 0.80 -0.89 16.39
N PRO A 167 0.54 -0.92 17.71
CA PRO A 167 0.18 0.27 18.46
C PRO A 167 1.15 1.44 18.25
N GLU A 168 0.59 2.63 18.03
CA GLU A 168 1.32 3.88 17.79
C GLU A 168 2.29 3.88 16.60
N LYS A 169 2.25 2.84 15.75
CA LYS A 169 3.17 2.68 14.62
C LYS A 169 2.44 2.46 13.32
N GLN A 170 1.55 1.47 13.24
CA GLN A 170 0.98 1.08 11.96
C GLN A 170 -0.40 0.42 12.09
N LEU A 171 -1.36 0.87 11.28
CA LEU A 171 -2.62 0.19 11.02
C LEU A 171 -2.74 -0.09 9.53
N THR A 172 -3.01 -1.35 9.15
CA THR A 172 -3.21 -1.73 7.74
C THR A 172 -4.53 -2.44 7.55
N LEU A 173 -5.30 -1.96 6.57
CA LEU A 173 -6.60 -2.47 6.18
C LEU A 173 -6.53 -3.11 4.79
N LEU A 174 -6.91 -4.37 4.67
CA LEU A 174 -7.07 -5.08 3.41
C LEU A 174 -8.37 -4.68 2.73
N PHE A 175 -8.29 -4.35 1.45
CA PHE A 175 -9.44 -3.99 0.62
C PHE A 175 -10.29 -5.22 0.29
N GLY A 176 -11.50 -5.36 0.86
CA GLY A 176 -12.38 -6.54 0.68
C GLY A 176 -13.46 -6.43 -0.40
N MET A 177 -13.55 -5.28 -1.08
CA MET A 177 -14.48 -5.08 -2.19
C MET A 177 -14.03 -5.80 -3.48
N LYS A 178 -14.95 -6.06 -4.41
CA LYS A 178 -14.63 -6.69 -5.70
C LYS A 178 -13.88 -5.70 -6.57
N ALA A 179 -12.64 -6.04 -6.94
CA ALA A 179 -11.84 -5.27 -7.89
C ALA A 179 -10.77 -6.18 -8.53
N PRO A 180 -10.27 -5.84 -9.74
CA PRO A 180 -9.27 -6.63 -10.46
C PRO A 180 -7.86 -6.43 -9.88
N GLY A 181 -7.64 -6.91 -8.66
CA GLY A 181 -6.35 -6.82 -7.97
C GLY A 181 -6.49 -6.95 -6.45
N LEU A 182 -5.40 -6.67 -5.75
CA LEU A 182 -5.35 -6.65 -4.30
C LEU A 182 -4.88 -5.31 -3.80
N GLY A 183 -5.58 -4.75 -2.82
CA GLY A 183 -5.25 -3.43 -2.26
C GLY A 183 -5.16 -3.45 -0.76
N ARG A 184 -4.33 -2.57 -0.21
CA ARG A 184 -4.31 -2.26 1.22
C ARG A 184 -4.27 -0.75 1.43
N LEU A 185 -4.87 -0.29 2.51
CA LEU A 185 -4.76 1.08 3.02
C LEU A 185 -3.94 1.04 4.30
N SER A 186 -2.86 1.81 4.35
CA SER A 186 -1.92 1.85 5.46
C SER A 186 -1.89 3.24 6.09
N PHE A 187 -1.88 3.25 7.42
CA PHE A 187 -1.63 4.42 8.25
C PHE A 187 -0.34 4.14 9.02
N THR A 188 0.72 4.88 8.74
CA THR A 188 2.03 4.70 9.37
C THR A 188 2.39 5.98 10.13
N ILE A 189 2.75 5.82 11.40
CA ILE A 189 3.19 6.89 12.27
C ILE A 189 4.69 6.70 12.50
N HIS A 190 5.48 7.71 12.16
CA HIS A 190 6.89 7.77 12.50
C HIS A 190 7.11 8.84 13.56
N ASP A 191 7.61 8.43 14.73
CA ASP A 191 7.93 9.35 15.81
C ASP A 191 9.38 9.84 15.69
N SER A 192 9.55 11.15 15.48
CA SER A 192 10.85 11.83 15.44
C SER A 192 11.04 12.75 16.66
N GLY A 193 10.40 12.45 17.78
CA GLY A 193 10.49 13.18 19.04
C GLY A 193 9.54 14.39 19.10
N ASN A 194 10.00 15.55 18.65
CA ASN A 194 9.19 16.79 18.72
C ASN A 194 8.14 16.89 17.62
N LEU A 195 8.36 16.17 16.51
CA LEU A 195 7.43 16.08 15.39
C LEU A 195 7.23 14.62 15.03
N ARG A 196 6.01 14.27 14.63
CA ARG A 196 5.69 12.98 14.04
C ARG A 196 5.28 13.16 12.59
N SER A 197 5.55 12.16 11.77
CA SER A 197 4.95 12.08 10.44
C SER A 197 3.88 11.00 10.40
N LEU A 198 2.75 11.34 9.80
CA LEU A 198 1.66 10.42 9.49
C LEU A 198 1.64 10.20 7.97
N ASP A 199 1.95 8.99 7.53
CA ASP A 199 1.77 8.55 6.13
C ASP A 199 0.45 7.80 6.00
N VAL A 200 -0.40 8.28 5.09
CA VAL A 200 -1.67 7.65 4.74
C VAL A 200 -1.59 7.24 3.28
N ARG A 201 -1.59 5.93 3.00
CA ARG A 201 -1.27 5.43 1.67
C ARG A 201 -2.05 4.19 1.29
N ALA A 202 -2.61 4.20 0.09
CA ALA A 202 -3.12 3.00 -0.56
C ALA A 202 -2.05 2.36 -1.44
N TRP A 203 -1.94 1.05 -1.34
CA TRP A 203 -1.12 0.19 -2.16
C TRP A 203 -2.01 -0.74 -2.96
N TRP A 204 -1.70 -0.96 -4.23
CA TRP A 204 -2.52 -1.72 -5.18
C TRP A 204 -1.66 -2.59 -6.07
N HIS A 205 -1.86 -3.89 -5.98
CA HIS A 205 -1.28 -4.90 -6.86
C HIS A 205 -2.31 -5.23 -7.95
N PRO A 206 -2.15 -4.67 -9.16
CA PRO A 206 -3.14 -4.81 -10.22
C PRO A 206 -3.14 -6.23 -10.79
N ALA A 207 -4.33 -6.78 -11.05
CA ALA A 207 -4.49 -7.98 -11.86
C ALA A 207 -4.37 -7.62 -13.34
N GLY A 208 -3.15 -7.69 -13.87
CA GLY A 208 -2.83 -7.37 -15.26
C GLY A 208 -3.39 -6.01 -15.73
N PHE A 209 -3.83 -5.96 -16.99
CA PHE A 209 -4.32 -4.73 -17.61
C PHE A 209 -5.61 -4.18 -16.97
N SER A 210 -6.58 -5.04 -16.65
CA SER A 210 -7.83 -4.61 -15.99
C SER A 210 -7.58 -3.97 -14.63
N GLY A 211 -6.59 -4.47 -13.89
CA GLY A 211 -6.17 -3.91 -12.61
C GLY A 211 -5.55 -2.52 -12.74
N LEU A 212 -4.77 -2.31 -13.81
CA LEU A 212 -4.19 -1.00 -14.13
C LEU A 212 -5.27 -0.01 -14.55
N LEU A 213 -6.19 -0.42 -15.43
CA LEU A 213 -7.29 0.44 -15.86
C LEU A 213 -8.15 0.90 -14.67
N TYR A 214 -8.47 -0.04 -13.76
CA TYR A 214 -9.17 0.28 -12.51
C TYR A 214 -8.39 1.29 -11.67
N TRP A 215 -7.09 1.08 -11.49
CA TRP A 215 -6.23 2.00 -10.74
C TRP A 215 -6.26 3.41 -11.33
N PHE A 216 -6.08 3.54 -12.64
CA PHE A 216 -6.07 4.85 -13.32
C PHE A 216 -7.43 5.54 -13.28
N ALA A 217 -8.53 4.80 -13.40
CA ALA A 217 -9.87 5.36 -13.25
C ALA A 217 -10.08 5.99 -11.86
N MET A 218 -9.46 5.43 -10.82
CA MET A 218 -9.57 5.91 -9.44
C MET A 218 -8.55 7.00 -9.08
N MET A 219 -7.51 7.23 -9.89
CA MET A 219 -6.45 8.19 -9.60
C MET A 219 -6.93 9.60 -9.24
N PRO A 220 -7.91 10.21 -9.96
CA PRO A 220 -8.42 11.53 -9.58
C PRO A 220 -8.96 11.55 -8.15
N ALA A 221 -9.72 10.52 -7.75
CA ALA A 221 -10.24 10.41 -6.39
C ALA A 221 -9.11 10.23 -5.36
N HIS A 222 -8.14 9.35 -5.64
CA HIS A 222 -7.01 9.08 -4.74
C HIS A 222 -6.19 10.34 -4.39
N LEU A 223 -5.96 11.22 -5.37
CA LEU A 223 -5.18 12.46 -5.18
C LEU A 223 -5.78 13.38 -4.11
N PHE A 224 -7.11 13.43 -3.99
CA PHE A 224 -7.79 14.27 -3.01
C PHE A 224 -8.06 13.52 -1.70
N ILE A 225 -8.48 12.25 -1.79
CA ILE A 225 -8.92 11.48 -0.61
C ILE A 225 -7.78 11.31 0.40
N PHE A 226 -6.60 10.85 -0.02
CA PHE A 226 -5.52 10.54 0.92
C PHE A 226 -4.92 11.79 1.55
N LYS A 227 -4.80 12.88 0.77
CA LYS A 227 -4.36 14.18 1.30
C LYS A 227 -5.36 14.72 2.33
N GLY A 228 -6.65 14.72 2.00
CA GLY A 228 -7.69 15.16 2.92
C GLY A 228 -7.75 14.31 4.19
N MET A 229 -7.63 12.98 4.05
CA MET A 229 -7.63 12.04 5.18
C MET A 229 -6.45 12.30 6.13
N ALA A 230 -5.22 12.40 5.60
CA ALA A 230 -4.03 12.69 6.40
C ALA A 230 -4.15 14.03 7.14
N GLN A 231 -4.65 15.07 6.47
CA GLN A 231 -4.86 16.39 7.06
C GLN A 231 -5.94 16.40 8.15
N THR A 232 -7.07 15.73 7.93
CA THR A 232 -8.14 15.62 8.92
C THR A 232 -7.65 14.88 10.17
N ILE A 233 -6.99 13.73 10.00
CA ILE A 233 -6.46 12.94 11.12
C ILE A 233 -5.48 13.78 11.95
N SER A 234 -4.52 14.42 11.29
CA SER A 234 -3.54 15.30 11.96
C SER A 234 -4.22 16.43 12.73
N THR A 235 -5.23 17.08 12.13
CA THR A 235 -5.96 18.18 12.76
C THR A 235 -6.78 17.72 13.97
N CYS A 236 -7.47 16.59 13.85
CA CYS A 236 -8.23 15.99 14.95
C CYS A 236 -7.31 15.61 16.11
N ALA A 237 -6.19 14.95 15.81
CA ALA A 237 -5.23 14.54 16.82
C ALA A 237 -4.63 15.75 17.55
N TYR A 238 -4.21 16.77 16.80
CA TYR A 238 -3.67 18.00 17.40
C TYR A 238 -4.67 18.71 18.33
N ARG A 239 -5.96 18.75 17.96
CA ARG A 239 -7.01 19.33 18.80
C ARG A 239 -7.22 18.54 20.10
N LEU A 240 -7.19 17.21 20.03
CA LEU A 240 -7.32 16.34 21.20
C LEU A 240 -6.15 16.52 22.17
N ASP A 241 -4.91 16.63 21.68
CA ASP A 241 -3.74 16.90 22.54
C ASP A 241 -3.87 18.26 23.23
N LYS A 242 -4.28 19.30 22.51
CA LYS A 242 -4.44 20.64 23.06
C LYS A 242 -5.52 20.72 24.15
N ASN A 243 -6.58 19.91 24.01
CA ASN A 243 -7.69 19.87 24.95
C ASN A 243 -7.45 18.90 26.12
N SER A 244 -6.40 18.08 26.06
CA SER A 244 -6.03 17.20 27.15
C SER A 244 -5.36 18.00 28.28
N PRO A 245 -5.75 17.80 29.56
CA PRO A 245 -5.11 18.50 30.66
C PRO A 245 -3.62 18.14 30.70
N LYS A 246 -2.74 19.15 30.65
CA LYS A 246 -1.29 18.94 30.81
C LYS A 246 -1.07 18.21 32.14
N LYS A 247 -0.46 17.02 32.08
CA LYS A 247 0.07 16.35 33.28
C LYS A 247 1.01 17.36 33.97
N PRO A 248 0.90 17.61 35.28
CA PRO A 248 1.85 18.49 35.95
C PRO A 248 3.25 17.95 35.74
N GLU A 249 4.15 18.80 35.24
CA GLU A 249 5.58 18.51 35.17
C GLU A 249 6.03 18.12 36.58
N GLN A 250 6.48 16.87 36.73
CA GLN A 250 7.19 16.46 37.93
C GLN A 250 8.53 17.20 37.93
N SER A 251 8.56 18.35 38.61
CA SER A 251 9.81 18.97 39.03
C SER A 251 10.50 18.02 40.00
N SER A 252 11.63 17.45 39.59
CA SER A 252 12.64 16.88 40.49
C SER A 252 13.89 17.72 40.39
#